data_AF-A0A2V5M0E4-F1
#
_entry.id   AF-A0A2V5M0E4-F1
#
_cell.length_a   1.000
_cell.length_b   1.000
_cell.length_c   1.000
_cell.angle_alpha   90.00
_cell.angle_beta   90.00
_cell.angle_gamma   90.00
#
_symmetry.space_group_name_H-M   'P 1'
#
loop_
_entity.id
_entity.type
_entity.pdbx_description
1 polymer ?
#
loop_
_entity_poly.entity_id
_entity_poly.type
_entity_poly.pdbx_seq_one_letter_code
_entity_poly.pdbx_strand_id
1 'polypeptide(L)'
;MHRQPILRFRFLCFLIFVAFRLATFAASPIQERADRFLALANAGYQAVFRVNAEAQWTAVTDVTPEHDAAAEATGKAYAAFNGNAAIINEARDLLTHQKELSEITVRQLKQLLLNAAEGPMTNPELVSKRVAA
;
A
#
# COMPACT_ATOMS: atom_id res chain seq x y z
N MET A 1 -18.79 21.62 60.88
CA MET A 1 -17.61 21.34 60.03
C MET A 1 -18.07 20.59 58.79
N HIS A 2 -18.21 21.27 57.65
CA HIS A 2 -18.67 20.71 56.37
C HIS A 2 -17.72 21.20 55.27
N ARG A 3 -16.80 20.33 54.82
CA ARG A 3 -15.86 20.62 53.72
C ARG A 3 -15.68 19.36 52.87
N GLN A 4 -16.57 19.08 51.91
CA GLN A 4 -16.33 18.04 50.88
C GLN A 4 -16.97 18.25 49.46
N PRO A 5 -17.66 19.35 49.08
CA PRO A 5 -18.34 19.36 47.76
C PRO A 5 -17.39 19.59 46.56
N ILE A 6 -16.26 20.28 46.76
CA ILE A 6 -15.37 20.73 45.67
C ILE A 6 -14.51 19.57 45.12
N LEU A 7 -14.15 18.59 45.96
CA LEU A 7 -13.30 17.47 45.55
C LEU A 7 -14.07 16.46 44.69
N ARG A 8 -15.36 16.25 44.97
CA ARG A 8 -16.25 15.37 44.19
C ARG A 8 -16.51 15.91 42.77
N PHE A 9 -16.67 17.23 42.63
CA PHE A 9 -16.86 17.88 41.34
C PHE A 9 -15.59 17.81 40.46
N ARG A 10 -14.40 17.97 41.06
CA ARG A 10 -13.13 17.82 40.35
C ARG A 10 -12.86 16.38 39.90
N PHE A 11 -13.25 15.39 40.70
CA PHE A 11 -13.12 13.97 40.35
C PHE A 11 -14.08 13.57 39.22
N LEU A 12 -15.30 14.10 39.23
CA LEU A 12 -16.29 13.88 38.16
C LEU A 12 -15.86 14.53 36.83
N CYS A 13 -15.33 15.76 36.86
CA CYS A 13 -14.78 16.40 35.66
C CYS A 13 -13.54 15.68 35.12
N PHE A 14 -12.70 15.12 35.98
CA PHE A 14 -11.54 14.32 35.58
C PHE A 14 -11.96 13.00 34.91
N LEU A 15 -12.99 12.33 35.44
CA LEU A 15 -13.57 11.12 34.84
C LEU A 15 -14.22 11.39 33.48
N ILE A 16 -14.91 12.52 33.30
CA ILE A 16 -15.49 12.93 32.01
C ILE A 16 -14.37 13.24 30.99
N PHE A 17 -13.27 13.86 31.42
CA PHE A 17 -12.12 14.13 30.54
C PHE A 17 -11.37 12.86 30.11
N VAL A 18 -11.30 11.85 30.98
CA VAL A 18 -10.74 10.52 30.66
C VAL A 18 -11.68 9.72 29.76
N ALA A 19 -12.99 9.77 29.99
CA ALA A 19 -13.98 9.10 29.14
C ALA A 19 -14.03 9.68 27.72
N PHE A 20 -13.82 10.99 27.55
CA PHE A 20 -13.76 11.64 26.24
C PHE A 20 -12.51 11.25 25.43
N ARG A 21 -11.43 10.77 26.08
CA ARG A 21 -10.22 10.27 25.42
C ARG A 21 -10.37 8.85 24.85
N LEU A 22 -11.45 8.14 25.18
CA LEU A 22 -11.70 6.75 24.77
C LEU A 22 -12.74 6.61 23.66
N ALA A 23 -13.12 7.72 23.00
CA ALA A 23 -13.86 7.64 21.74
C ALA A 23 -12.93 7.02 20.68
N THR A 24 -12.93 5.69 20.61
CA THR A 24 -12.35 4.91 19.53
C THR A 24 -13.08 5.32 18.26
N PHE A 25 -12.39 6.12 17.42
CA PHE A 25 -12.83 6.32 16.05
C PHE A 25 -12.69 4.97 15.34
N ALA A 26 -13.78 4.21 15.28
CA ALA A 26 -13.85 3.03 14.42
C ALA A 26 -13.55 3.49 12.99
N ALA A 27 -12.64 2.79 12.32
CA ALA A 27 -12.33 3.06 10.93
C ALA A 27 -13.61 2.94 10.09
N SER A 28 -13.74 3.78 9.05
CA SER A 28 -14.85 3.63 8.12
C SER A 28 -14.77 2.24 7.45
N PRO A 29 -15.90 1.63 7.06
CA PRO A 29 -15.85 0.36 6.32
C PRO A 29 -14.97 0.41 5.06
N ILE A 30 -14.90 1.58 4.42
CA ILE A 30 -14.02 1.85 3.29
C ILE A 30 -12.54 1.86 3.70
N GLN A 31 -12.20 2.50 4.82
CA GLN A 31 -10.84 2.48 5.37
C GLN A 31 -10.40 1.06 5.71
N GLU A 32 -11.24 0.26 6.37
CA GLU A 32 -10.90 -1.13 6.70
C GLU A 32 -10.70 -2.01 5.45
N ARG A 33 -11.51 -1.79 4.39
CA ARG A 33 -11.31 -2.45 3.10
C ARG A 33 -9.97 -2.06 2.49
N ALA A 34 -9.65 -0.78 2.49
CA ALA A 34 -8.38 -0.28 1.97
C ALA A 34 -7.18 -0.84 2.75
N ASP A 35 -7.27 -0.93 4.07
CA ASP A 35 -6.19 -1.45 4.90
C ASP A 35 -5.93 -2.95 4.64
N ARG A 36 -7.00 -3.76 4.53
CA ARG A 36 -6.85 -5.18 4.16
C ARG A 36 -6.28 -5.35 2.76
N PHE A 37 -6.75 -4.56 1.80
CA PHE A 37 -6.23 -4.57 0.44
C PHE A 37 -4.74 -4.20 0.41
N LEU A 38 -4.36 -3.09 1.04
CA LEU A 38 -2.98 -2.62 1.08
C LEU A 38 -2.06 -3.57 1.85
N ALA A 39 -2.54 -4.24 2.90
CA ALA A 39 -1.76 -5.27 3.58
C ALA A 39 -1.35 -6.40 2.62
N LEU A 40 -2.31 -6.90 1.83
CA LEU A 40 -2.04 -7.93 0.83
C LEU A 40 -1.17 -7.42 -0.33
N ALA A 41 -1.52 -6.26 -0.89
CA ALA A 41 -0.82 -5.69 -2.03
C ALA A 41 0.64 -5.35 -1.69
N ASN A 42 0.90 -4.75 -0.51
CA ASN A 42 2.25 -4.42 -0.08
C ASN A 42 3.08 -5.66 0.22
N ALA A 43 2.51 -6.68 0.85
CA ALA A 43 3.22 -7.94 1.09
C ALA A 43 3.60 -8.63 -0.23
N GLY A 44 2.67 -8.68 -1.19
CA GLY A 44 2.92 -9.21 -2.53
C GLY A 44 4.03 -8.43 -3.24
N TYR A 45 3.94 -7.10 -3.26
CA TYR A 45 4.93 -6.22 -3.86
C TYR A 45 6.33 -6.45 -3.27
N GLN A 46 6.46 -6.45 -1.95
CA GLN A 46 7.75 -6.64 -1.26
C GLN A 46 8.37 -8.00 -1.60
N ALA A 47 7.55 -9.05 -1.66
CA ALA A 47 8.02 -10.39 -2.00
C ALA A 47 8.59 -10.45 -3.42
N VAL A 48 7.86 -9.96 -4.42
CA VAL A 48 8.32 -9.99 -5.82
C VAL A 48 9.46 -9.01 -6.07
N PHE A 49 9.44 -7.83 -5.43
CA PHE A 49 10.49 -6.84 -5.53
C PHE A 49 11.81 -7.38 -5.02
N ARG A 50 11.80 -8.02 -3.84
CA ARG A 50 13.02 -8.56 -3.23
C ARG A 50 13.69 -9.60 -4.14
N VAL A 51 12.92 -10.57 -4.63
CA VAL A 51 13.43 -11.63 -5.51
C VAL A 51 13.98 -11.05 -6.82
N ASN A 52 13.27 -10.09 -7.42
CA ASN A 52 13.75 -9.40 -8.62
C ASN A 52 15.05 -8.61 -8.34
N ALA A 53 15.10 -7.84 -7.25
CA ALA A 53 16.29 -7.06 -6.90
C ALA A 53 17.52 -7.96 -6.66
N GLU A 54 17.34 -9.08 -5.97
CA GLU A 54 18.40 -10.09 -5.77
C GLU A 54 18.90 -10.66 -7.10
N ALA A 55 17.98 -11.07 -8.00
CA ALA A 55 18.35 -11.63 -9.29
C ALA A 55 19.07 -10.61 -10.20
N GLN A 56 18.61 -9.36 -10.22
CA GLN A 56 19.26 -8.27 -10.96
C GLN A 56 20.67 -8.01 -10.44
N TRP A 57 20.86 -8.01 -9.11
CA TRP A 57 22.19 -7.85 -8.51
C TRP A 57 23.12 -9.01 -8.89
N THR A 58 22.65 -10.26 -8.81
CA THR A 58 23.44 -11.42 -9.18
C THR A 58 23.86 -11.36 -10.65
N ALA A 59 22.96 -11.03 -11.56
CA ALA A 59 23.28 -10.95 -13.00
C ALA A 59 24.38 -9.93 -13.33
N VAL A 60 24.53 -8.85 -12.55
CA VAL A 60 25.59 -7.84 -12.77
C VAL A 60 26.85 -8.06 -11.94
N THR A 61 26.86 -9.04 -11.04
CA THR A 61 28.01 -9.33 -10.16
C THR A 61 28.63 -10.71 -10.42
N ASP A 62 27.85 -11.66 -10.92
CA ASP A 62 28.25 -13.00 -11.34
C ASP A 62 27.60 -13.31 -12.70
N VAL A 63 28.29 -12.91 -13.77
CA VAL A 63 27.70 -12.88 -15.12
C VAL A 63 27.73 -14.27 -15.74
N THR A 64 26.56 -14.92 -15.77
CA THR A 64 26.32 -16.20 -16.45
C THR A 64 24.99 -16.17 -17.21
N PRO A 65 24.83 -16.98 -18.27
CA PRO A 65 23.55 -17.07 -18.99
C PRO A 65 22.36 -17.44 -18.08
N GLU A 66 22.61 -18.27 -17.06
CA GLU A 66 21.59 -18.67 -16.08
C GLU A 66 21.13 -17.50 -15.21
N HIS A 67 22.05 -16.63 -14.79
CA HIS A 67 21.71 -15.44 -13.99
C HIS A 67 21.01 -14.37 -14.82
N ASP A 68 21.41 -14.18 -16.08
CA ASP A 68 20.70 -13.30 -17.01
C ASP A 68 19.24 -13.76 -17.22
N ALA A 69 19.04 -15.08 -17.43
CA ALA A 69 17.71 -15.66 -17.58
C ALA A 69 16.86 -15.50 -16.30
N ALA A 70 17.47 -15.66 -15.11
CA ALA A 70 16.79 -15.45 -13.84
C ALA A 70 16.37 -13.98 -13.64
N ALA A 71 17.25 -13.03 -13.99
CA ALA A 71 16.95 -11.60 -13.96
C ALA A 71 15.79 -11.23 -14.90
N GLU A 72 15.76 -11.80 -16.12
CA GLU A 72 14.67 -11.60 -17.06
C GLU A 72 13.34 -12.17 -16.51
N ALA A 73 13.35 -13.40 -16.02
CA ALA A 73 12.15 -14.07 -15.52
C ALA A 73 11.53 -13.35 -14.30
N THR A 74 12.38 -12.94 -13.35
CA THR A 74 11.93 -12.22 -12.15
C THR A 74 11.49 -10.79 -12.47
N GLY A 75 12.14 -10.13 -13.45
CA GLY A 75 11.71 -8.84 -13.97
C GLY A 75 10.31 -8.88 -14.60
N LYS A 76 10.02 -9.93 -15.39
CA LYS A 76 8.68 -10.18 -15.95
C LYS A 76 7.64 -10.42 -14.85
N ALA A 77 7.98 -11.20 -13.83
CA ALA A 77 7.07 -11.44 -12.70
C ALA A 77 6.77 -10.16 -11.90
N TYR A 78 7.80 -9.34 -11.63
CA TYR A 78 7.65 -8.04 -10.98
C TYR A 78 6.75 -7.09 -11.79
N ALA A 79 6.99 -7.00 -13.10
CA ALA A 79 6.16 -6.21 -14.01
C ALA A 79 4.70 -6.72 -14.07
N ALA A 80 4.50 -8.03 -14.09
CA ALA A 80 3.16 -8.64 -14.08
C ALA A 80 2.38 -8.35 -12.80
N PHE A 81 3.06 -8.36 -11.65
CA PHE A 81 2.43 -8.00 -10.38
C PHE A 81 1.98 -6.52 -10.37
N ASN A 82 2.87 -5.60 -10.74
CA ASN A 82 2.55 -4.17 -10.80
C ASN A 82 1.46 -3.85 -11.84
N GLY A 83 1.45 -4.57 -12.96
CA GLY A 83 0.46 -4.44 -14.02
C GLY A 83 -0.85 -5.21 -13.78
N ASN A 84 -1.05 -5.83 -12.61
CA ASN A 84 -2.20 -6.67 -12.35
C ASN A 84 -3.52 -5.85 -12.36
N ALA A 85 -4.43 -6.19 -13.27
CA ALA A 85 -5.69 -5.47 -13.45
C ALA A 85 -6.56 -5.47 -12.18
N ALA A 86 -6.56 -6.53 -11.38
CA ALA A 86 -7.33 -6.57 -10.13
C ALA A 86 -6.80 -5.57 -9.09
N ILE A 87 -5.48 -5.47 -8.95
CA ILE A 87 -4.83 -4.50 -8.05
C ILE A 87 -5.11 -3.07 -8.53
N ILE A 88 -4.96 -2.80 -9.83
CA ILE A 88 -5.21 -1.49 -10.43
C ILE A 88 -6.67 -1.06 -10.24
N ASN A 89 -7.61 -1.97 -10.52
CA ASN A 89 -9.04 -1.67 -10.43
C ASN A 89 -9.47 -1.44 -8.98
N GLU A 90 -9.02 -2.26 -8.04
CA GLU A 90 -9.29 -2.08 -6.61
C GLU A 90 -8.73 -0.75 -6.10
N ALA A 91 -7.50 -0.40 -6.47
CA ALA A 91 -6.89 0.87 -6.08
C ALA A 91 -7.66 2.08 -6.65
N ARG A 92 -8.11 2.00 -7.90
CA ARG A 92 -8.95 3.04 -8.53
C ARG A 92 -10.30 3.18 -7.83
N ASP A 93 -10.95 2.06 -7.53
CA ASP A 93 -12.25 2.02 -6.85
C ASP A 93 -12.15 2.67 -5.45
N LEU A 94 -11.18 2.26 -4.65
CA LEU A 94 -10.94 2.85 -3.32
C LEU A 94 -10.64 4.35 -3.38
N LEU A 95 -9.91 4.81 -4.41
CA LEU A 95 -9.61 6.23 -4.60
C LEU A 95 -10.84 7.09 -4.95
N THR A 96 -11.93 6.50 -5.44
CA THR A 96 -13.21 7.23 -5.59
C THR A 96 -13.77 7.68 -4.24
N HIS A 97 -13.41 6.98 -3.16
CA HIS A 97 -13.79 7.25 -1.78
C HIS A 97 -12.68 7.94 -0.97
N GLN A 98 -11.72 8.60 -1.61
CA GLN A 98 -10.55 9.19 -0.94
C GLN A 98 -10.84 10.13 0.25
N LYS A 99 -12.04 10.71 0.35
CA LYS A 99 -12.45 11.57 1.47
C LYS A 99 -12.74 10.77 2.76
N GLU A 100 -12.97 9.48 2.63
CA GLU A 100 -13.22 8.54 3.74
C GLU A 100 -11.96 7.80 4.17
N LEU A 101 -10.83 8.08 3.49
CA LEU A 101 -9.54 7.42 3.68
C LEU A 101 -8.55 8.34 4.39
N SER A 102 -7.62 7.73 5.13
CA SER A 102 -6.46 8.43 5.65
C SER A 102 -5.57 8.93 4.51
N GLU A 103 -4.86 10.03 4.74
CA GLU A 103 -3.98 10.62 3.73
C GLU A 103 -2.87 9.63 3.30
N ILE A 104 -2.33 8.84 4.23
CA ILE A 104 -1.31 7.84 3.93
C ILE A 104 -1.88 6.71 3.06
N THR A 105 -3.10 6.24 3.34
CA THR A 105 -3.80 5.24 2.51
C THR A 105 -3.96 5.76 1.08
N VAL A 106 -4.42 7.01 0.91
CA VAL A 106 -4.56 7.63 -0.42
C VAL A 106 -3.22 7.68 -1.16
N ARG A 107 -2.13 8.05 -0.49
CA ARG A 107 -0.78 8.09 -1.08
C ARG A 107 -0.30 6.70 -1.50
N GLN A 108 -0.53 5.68 -0.69
CA GLN A 108 -0.17 4.30 -1.02
C GLN A 108 -0.95 3.76 -2.22
N LEU A 109 -2.26 4.02 -2.29
CA LEU A 109 -3.09 3.63 -3.44
C LEU A 109 -2.62 4.32 -4.74
N LYS A 110 -2.27 5.61 -4.66
CA LYS A 110 -1.67 6.33 -5.81
C LYS A 110 -0.32 5.74 -6.19
N GLN A 111 0.51 5.34 -5.23
CA GLN A 111 1.79 4.71 -5.52
C GLN A 111 1.63 3.39 -6.27
N LEU A 112 0.63 2.56 -5.92
CA LEU A 112 0.32 1.34 -6.68
C LEU A 112 0.01 1.65 -8.15
N LEU A 113 -0.77 2.71 -8.41
CA LEU A 113 -1.09 3.13 -9.78
C LEU A 113 0.12 3.71 -10.52
N LEU A 114 1.04 4.38 -9.83
CA LEU A 114 2.29 4.86 -10.42
C LEU A 114 3.21 3.69 -10.78
N ASN A 115 3.37 2.70 -9.89
CA ASN A 115 4.13 1.49 -10.16
C ASN A 115 3.58 0.72 -11.38
N ALA A 116 2.25 0.68 -11.53
CA ALA A 116 1.59 0.09 -12.69
C ALA A 116 1.88 0.83 -14.00
N ALA A 117 2.14 2.14 -13.95
CA ALA A 117 2.45 2.96 -15.12
C ALA A 117 3.92 2.79 -15.59
N GLU A 118 4.84 2.40 -14.69
CA GLU A 118 6.25 2.16 -15.04
C GLU A 118 6.44 0.91 -15.92
N GLY A 119 5.49 -0.02 -15.92
CA GLY A 119 5.46 -1.18 -16.81
C GLY A 119 4.08 -1.35 -17.46
N PRO A 120 3.83 -0.84 -18.68
CA PRO A 120 2.50 -0.86 -19.29
C PRO A 120 2.15 -2.26 -19.83
N MET A 121 1.95 -3.23 -18.94
CA MET A 121 1.28 -4.50 -19.27
C MET A 121 -0.20 -4.30 -19.66
N THR A 122 -0.75 -3.10 -19.42
CA THR A 122 -2.09 -2.68 -19.86
C THR A 122 -2.14 -2.14 -21.29
N ASN A 123 -0.97 -1.91 -21.93
CA ASN A 123 -0.89 -1.61 -23.35
C ASN A 123 0.33 -2.30 -23.99
N PRO A 124 0.16 -3.56 -24.43
CA PRO A 124 1.22 -4.33 -25.10
C PRO A 124 1.81 -3.62 -26.32
N GLU A 125 1.01 -2.78 -26.99
CA GLU A 125 1.44 -2.05 -28.18
C GLU A 125 2.42 -0.92 -27.85
N LEU A 126 2.25 -0.25 -26.70
CA LEU A 126 3.19 0.75 -26.19
C LEU A 126 4.54 0.13 -25.81
N VAL A 127 4.53 -1.06 -25.22
CA VAL A 127 5.75 -1.81 -24.90
C VAL A 127 6.51 -2.17 -26.17
N SER A 128 5.81 -2.69 -27.20
CA SER A 128 6.42 -3.02 -28.49
C SER A 128 7.07 -1.81 -29.17
N LYS A 129 6.41 -0.65 -29.15
CA LYS A 129 6.95 0.60 -29.73
C LYS A 129 8.20 1.11 -29.01
N ARG A 130 8.32 0.91 -27.70
CA ARG A 130 9.48 1.37 -26.91
C ARG A 130 10.73 0.52 -27.12
N VAL A 131 10.56 -0.76 -27.48
CA VAL A 131 11.65 -1.69 -27.79
C VAL A 131 12.22 -1.49 -29.20
N ALA A 132 11.43 -0.94 -30.11
CA ALA A 132 11.83 -0.72 -31.52
C ALA A 132 12.57 0.61 -31.78
N ALA A 133 12.69 1.50 -30.78
CA ALA A 133 13.33 2.81 -30.87
C ALA A 133 14.72 2.79 -30.22
#